data_AF-A0A949PGU9-F1
#
_entry.id   AF-A0A949PGU9-F1
#
_cell.length_a   1.000
_cell.length_b   1.000
_cell.length_c   1.000
_cell.angle_alpha   90.00
_cell.angle_beta   90.00
_cell.angle_gamma   90.00
#
_symmetry.space_group_name_H-M   'P 1'
#
loop_
_entity.id
_entity.type
_entity.pdbx_description
1 polymer ?
#
loop_
_entity_poly.entity_id
_entity_poly.type
_entity_poly.pdbx_seq_one_letter_code
_entity_poly.pdbx_strand_id
1 'polypeptide(L)'
;MNNSLKAAIEFEIAGIAIVPFGMMATLSAIFLASGHIQEAGIIGAFALMWSVGFVLFAIGERLPIWREYIGGGLIMAFLGSAAMVHFGLIGPSDSKFLAASVIDNRFLYFLLVGLVAGSILSVDRQTLLESILGLVPVILFALIGATALGVIAGWVFEVDPARVVTHYVLPIMGGGNGAGAIPMSEIYSDATGESSASYYGFAISVLTIANMIAILAASALNQIGEKFPSLTGHGQ
;
A
#
# COMPACT_ATOMS: atom_id res chain seq x y z
N MET A 1 -34.80 1.26 23.14
CA MET A 1 -33.84 1.68 22.09
C MET A 1 -34.17 0.90 20.83
N ASN A 2 -34.53 1.58 19.74
CA ASN A 2 -35.06 0.96 18.52
C ASN A 2 -33.99 0.06 17.86
N ASN A 3 -34.36 -1.10 17.30
CA ASN A 3 -33.39 -2.08 16.75
C ASN A 3 -32.53 -1.49 15.61
N SER A 4 -33.05 -0.51 14.89
CA SER A 4 -32.31 0.26 13.87
C SER A 4 -31.22 1.17 14.47
N LEU A 5 -31.46 1.71 15.67
CA LEU A 5 -30.50 2.56 16.38
C LEU A 5 -29.35 1.74 16.98
N LYS A 6 -29.64 0.52 17.45
CA LYS A 6 -28.60 -0.44 17.84
C LYS A 6 -27.72 -0.86 16.67
N ALA A 7 -28.34 -1.23 15.54
CA ALA A 7 -27.60 -1.60 14.34
C ALA A 7 -26.74 -0.45 13.78
N ALA A 8 -27.20 0.81 13.92
CA ALA A 8 -26.40 1.97 13.57
C ALA A 8 -25.21 2.18 14.52
N ILE A 9 -25.40 2.02 15.84
CA ILE A 9 -24.35 2.20 16.86
C ILE A 9 -23.29 1.08 16.80
N GLU A 10 -23.70 -0.14 16.49
CA GLU A 10 -22.83 -1.32 16.32
C GLU A 10 -22.18 -1.37 14.93
N PHE A 11 -22.49 -0.41 14.05
CA PHE A 11 -21.83 -0.31 12.76
C PHE A 11 -20.38 0.12 12.94
N GLU A 12 -19.46 -0.72 12.48
CA GLU A 12 -18.03 -0.44 12.54
C GLU A 12 -17.52 0.05 11.19
N ILE A 13 -16.77 1.16 11.21
CA ILE A 13 -15.97 1.58 10.07
C ILE A 13 -14.53 1.22 10.39
N ALA A 14 -13.97 0.27 9.63
CA ALA A 14 -12.60 -0.22 9.81
C ALA A 14 -12.27 -0.70 11.24
N GLY A 15 -13.24 -1.34 11.92
CA GLY A 15 -13.09 -1.87 13.28
C GLY A 15 -13.26 -0.84 14.41
N ILE A 16 -13.67 0.39 14.09
CA ILE A 16 -13.99 1.43 15.07
C ILE A 16 -15.51 1.64 15.11
N ALA A 17 -16.09 1.64 16.31
CA ALA A 17 -17.49 1.94 16.50
C ALA A 17 -17.86 3.32 15.92
N ILE A 18 -19.01 3.44 15.27
CA ILE A 18 -19.38 4.66 14.53
C ILE A 18 -19.42 5.91 15.41
N VAL A 19 -19.76 5.77 16.68
CA VAL A 19 -19.97 6.90 17.60
C VAL A 19 -18.65 7.61 17.92
N PRO A 20 -17.61 6.95 18.46
CA PRO A 20 -16.31 7.58 18.66
C PRO A 20 -15.68 8.03 17.35
N PHE A 21 -15.84 7.25 16.27
CA PHE A 21 -15.37 7.64 14.95
C PHE A 21 -16.03 8.95 14.46
N GLY A 22 -17.35 9.05 14.58
CA GLY A 22 -18.13 10.22 14.17
C GLY A 22 -17.75 11.48 14.96
N MET A 23 -17.49 11.34 16.26
CA MET A 23 -16.98 12.44 17.09
C MET A 23 -15.60 12.92 16.61
N MET A 24 -14.67 11.99 16.39
CA MET A 24 -13.34 12.30 15.86
C MET A 24 -13.43 13.00 14.50
N ALA A 25 -14.18 12.42 13.56
CA ALA A 25 -14.34 12.95 12.21
C ALA A 25 -14.99 14.34 12.19
N THR A 26 -15.99 14.56 13.04
CA THR A 26 -16.66 15.87 13.14
C THR A 26 -15.71 16.93 13.70
N LEU A 27 -14.97 16.61 14.77
CA LEU A 27 -13.98 17.52 15.33
C LEU A 27 -12.87 17.82 14.32
N SER A 28 -12.30 16.81 13.68
CA SER A 28 -11.28 17.00 12.64
C SER A 28 -11.78 17.87 11.48
N ALA A 29 -13.03 17.71 11.05
CA ALA A 29 -13.64 18.56 10.03
C ALA A 29 -13.79 20.03 10.49
N ILE A 30 -14.17 20.26 11.75
CA ILE A 30 -14.27 21.61 12.32
C ILE A 30 -12.89 22.28 12.39
N PHE A 31 -11.87 21.58 12.87
CA PHE A 31 -10.50 22.10 12.97
C PHE A 31 -9.87 22.37 11.60
N LEU A 32 -10.18 21.56 10.59
CA LEU A 32 -9.78 21.81 9.22
C LEU A 32 -10.49 23.04 8.65
N ALA A 33 -11.82 23.14 8.81
CA ALA A 33 -12.61 24.26 8.31
C ALA A 33 -12.28 25.59 9.01
N SER A 34 -11.87 25.55 10.28
CA SER A 34 -11.44 26.73 11.02
C SER A 34 -9.98 27.13 10.72
N GLY A 35 -9.18 26.27 10.08
CA GLY A 35 -7.76 26.51 9.84
C GLY A 35 -6.85 26.35 11.08
N HIS A 36 -7.35 25.74 12.16
CA HIS A 36 -6.60 25.58 13.42
C HIS A 36 -6.05 24.16 13.61
N ILE A 37 -6.00 23.33 12.55
CA ILE A 37 -5.53 21.93 12.66
C ILE A 37 -4.09 21.82 13.17
N GLN A 38 -3.24 22.80 12.86
CA GLN A 38 -1.85 22.85 13.33
C GLN A 38 -1.74 23.02 14.84
N GLU A 39 -2.69 23.72 15.46
CA GLU A 39 -2.74 23.93 16.91
C GLU A 39 -3.11 22.67 17.68
N ALA A 40 -3.83 21.75 17.03
CA ALA A 40 -4.14 20.44 17.59
C ALA A 40 -2.93 19.48 17.61
N GLY A 41 -1.79 19.91 17.04
CA GLY A 41 -0.53 19.17 17.04
C GLY A 41 -0.63 17.81 16.35
N ILE A 42 0.32 16.94 16.66
CA ILE A 42 0.44 15.61 16.04
C ILE A 42 -0.85 14.78 16.25
N ILE A 43 -1.50 14.92 17.41
CA ILE A 43 -2.76 14.21 17.70
C ILE A 43 -3.87 14.65 16.73
N GLY A 44 -4.00 15.96 16.50
CA GLY A 44 -4.94 16.50 15.51
C GLY A 44 -4.64 16.05 14.09
N ALA A 45 -3.35 15.98 13.72
CA ALA A 45 -2.92 15.46 12.44
C ALA A 45 -3.37 14.00 12.23
N PHE A 46 -3.11 13.12 13.21
CA PHE A 46 -3.56 11.72 13.15
C PHE A 46 -5.08 11.58 13.14
N ALA A 47 -5.79 12.37 13.95
CA ALA A 47 -7.24 12.36 13.97
C ALA A 47 -7.82 12.72 12.59
N LEU A 48 -7.28 13.74 11.92
CA LEU A 48 -7.71 14.12 10.57
C LEU A 48 -7.36 13.05 9.54
N MET A 49 -6.13 12.55 9.54
CA MET A 49 -5.69 11.51 8.61
C MET A 49 -6.51 10.22 8.75
N TRP A 50 -6.83 9.79 9.98
CA TRP A 50 -7.69 8.63 10.21
C TRP A 50 -9.15 8.89 9.83
N SER A 51 -9.67 10.09 10.12
CA SER A 51 -11.04 10.45 9.76
C SER A 51 -11.25 10.40 8.25
N VAL A 52 -10.36 11.06 7.49
CA VAL A 52 -10.41 11.08 6.03
C VAL A 52 -10.06 9.70 5.46
N GLY A 53 -8.98 9.10 5.95
CA GLY A 53 -8.46 7.83 5.48
C GLY A 53 -9.46 6.69 5.62
N PHE A 54 -10.08 6.52 6.79
CA PHE A 54 -11.05 5.43 7.01
C PHE A 54 -12.35 5.63 6.24
N VAL A 55 -12.83 6.86 6.07
CA VAL A 55 -14.00 7.14 5.22
C VAL A 55 -13.71 6.74 3.78
N LEU A 56 -12.60 7.21 3.21
CA LEU A 56 -12.22 6.88 1.84
C LEU A 56 -11.93 5.38 1.67
N PHE A 57 -11.28 4.76 2.66
CA PHE A 57 -11.03 3.34 2.67
C PHE A 57 -12.33 2.54 2.62
N ALA A 58 -13.29 2.88 3.49
CA ALA A 58 -14.59 2.21 3.53
C ALA A 58 -15.39 2.39 2.23
N ILE A 59 -15.26 3.55 1.57
CA ILE A 59 -15.85 3.77 0.25
C ILE A 59 -15.19 2.85 -0.78
N GLY A 60 -13.85 2.81 -0.83
CA GLY A 60 -13.11 1.99 -1.80
C GLY A 60 -13.37 0.49 -1.67
N GLU A 61 -13.53 -0.01 -0.44
CA GLU A 61 -13.86 -1.42 -0.18
C GLU A 61 -15.31 -1.81 -0.55
N ARG A 62 -16.22 -0.83 -0.57
CA ARG A 62 -17.63 -1.09 -0.91
C ARG A 62 -17.92 -1.03 -2.40
N LEU A 63 -17.03 -0.45 -3.20
CA LEU A 63 -17.17 -0.34 -4.65
C LEU A 63 -16.60 -1.61 -5.32
N PRO A 64 -17.43 -2.51 -5.87
CA PRO A 64 -16.97 -3.84 -6.31
C PRO A 64 -15.88 -3.77 -7.38
N ILE A 65 -16.09 -2.96 -8.42
CA ILE A 65 -15.14 -2.78 -9.53
C ILE A 65 -13.83 -2.17 -9.02
N TRP A 66 -13.91 -1.21 -8.09
CA TRP A 66 -12.73 -0.55 -7.54
C TRP A 66 -11.88 -1.50 -6.69
N ARG A 67 -12.55 -2.29 -5.85
CA ARG A 67 -11.90 -3.28 -5.00
C ARG A 67 -11.23 -4.38 -5.80
N GLU A 68 -11.88 -4.89 -6.83
CA GLU A 68 -11.38 -6.04 -7.60
C GLU A 68 -10.29 -5.67 -8.60
N TYR A 69 -10.37 -4.51 -9.25
CA TYR A 69 -9.47 -4.18 -10.37
C TYR A 69 -8.45 -3.08 -10.09
N ILE A 70 -8.73 -2.17 -9.17
CA ILE A 70 -7.85 -1.01 -8.92
C ILE A 70 -6.95 -1.30 -7.72
N GLY A 71 -7.56 -1.59 -6.57
CA GLY A 71 -6.83 -1.88 -5.33
C GLY A 71 -7.54 -1.45 -4.06
N GLY A 72 -8.87 -1.34 -4.11
CA GLY A 72 -9.71 -1.22 -2.92
C GLY A 72 -9.53 0.07 -2.12
N GLY A 73 -9.78 -0.05 -0.82
CA GLY A 73 -9.80 1.06 0.12
C GLY A 73 -8.48 1.82 0.21
N LEU A 74 -7.33 1.13 0.13
CA LEU A 74 -6.02 1.76 0.24
C LEU A 74 -5.77 2.76 -0.90
N ILE A 75 -6.02 2.35 -2.15
CA ILE A 75 -5.85 3.23 -3.30
C ILE A 75 -6.89 4.36 -3.29
N MET A 76 -8.12 4.08 -2.83
CA MET A 76 -9.13 5.13 -2.65
C MET A 76 -8.69 6.18 -1.61
N ALA A 77 -8.11 5.76 -0.49
CA ALA A 77 -7.59 6.67 0.51
C ALA A 77 -6.41 7.51 -0.02
N PHE A 78 -5.50 6.89 -0.77
CA PHE A 78 -4.38 7.59 -1.40
C PHE A 78 -4.84 8.62 -2.45
N LEU A 79 -5.58 8.18 -3.47
CA LEU A 79 -6.03 9.06 -4.56
C LEU A 79 -7.05 10.09 -4.08
N GLY A 80 -7.96 9.69 -3.18
CA GLY A 80 -8.97 10.57 -2.61
C GLY A 80 -8.35 11.68 -1.76
N SER A 81 -7.36 11.35 -0.91
CA SER A 81 -6.65 12.38 -0.14
C SER A 81 -5.81 13.30 -1.03
N ALA A 82 -5.15 12.77 -2.07
CA ALA A 82 -4.46 13.57 -3.08
C ALA A 82 -5.42 14.52 -3.82
N ALA A 83 -6.61 14.05 -4.19
CA ALA A 83 -7.65 14.86 -4.82
C ALA A 83 -8.14 15.97 -3.87
N MET A 84 -8.30 15.69 -2.58
CA MET A 84 -8.68 16.70 -1.59
C MET A 84 -7.64 17.83 -1.47
N VAL A 85 -6.35 17.49 -1.53
CA VAL A 85 -5.27 18.49 -1.57
C VAL A 85 -5.30 19.27 -2.90
N HIS A 86 -5.47 18.56 -4.03
CA HIS A 86 -5.48 19.18 -5.36
C HIS A 86 -6.65 20.17 -5.55
N PHE A 87 -7.84 19.84 -5.07
CA PHE A 87 -9.02 20.71 -5.12
C PHE A 87 -9.03 21.79 -4.02
N GLY A 88 -8.02 21.84 -3.15
CA GLY A 88 -7.90 22.84 -2.10
C GLY A 88 -8.83 22.62 -0.89
N LEU A 89 -9.41 21.42 -0.74
CA LEU A 89 -10.15 21.04 0.48
C LEU A 89 -9.21 20.94 1.69
N ILE A 90 -7.95 20.56 1.45
CA ILE A 90 -6.87 20.61 2.42
C ILE A 90 -5.87 21.66 1.93
N GLY A 91 -5.64 22.70 2.75
CA GLY A 91 -4.75 23.79 2.39
C GLY A 91 -3.28 23.34 2.27
N PRO A 92 -2.43 24.06 1.49
CA PRO A 92 -1.01 23.71 1.36
C PRO A 92 -0.22 23.74 2.67
N SER A 93 -0.61 24.60 3.62
CA SER A 93 -0.02 24.65 4.96
C SER A 93 -0.36 23.40 5.77
N ASP A 94 -1.62 22.95 5.67
CA ASP A 94 -2.12 21.79 6.41
C ASP A 94 -1.56 20.51 5.82
N SER A 95 -1.50 20.38 4.50
CA SER A 95 -0.90 19.21 3.86
C SER A 95 0.58 19.04 4.22
N LYS A 96 1.34 20.14 4.31
CA LYS A 96 2.73 20.11 4.78
C LYS A 96 2.83 19.70 6.24
N PHE A 97 1.95 20.24 7.09
CA PHE A 97 1.89 19.87 8.51
C PHE A 97 1.55 18.38 8.71
N LEU A 98 0.58 17.85 7.95
CA LEU A 98 0.22 16.43 7.99
C LEU A 98 1.38 15.54 7.52
N ALA A 99 2.07 15.92 6.44
CA ALA A 99 3.24 15.18 5.95
C ALA A 99 4.39 15.19 6.97
N ALA A 100 4.73 16.36 7.52
CA ALA A 100 5.76 16.51 8.56
C ALA A 100 5.42 15.69 9.81
N SER A 101 4.12 15.62 10.17
CA SER A 101 3.65 14.85 11.31
C SER A 101 3.98 13.35 11.22
N VAL A 102 4.09 12.81 10.00
CA VAL A 102 4.34 11.37 9.74
C VAL A 102 5.79 11.10 9.36
N ILE A 103 6.35 11.91 8.46
CA ILE A 103 7.69 11.70 7.88
C ILE A 103 8.77 12.25 8.80
N ASP A 104 8.71 13.54 9.14
CA ASP A 104 9.76 14.22 9.90
C ASP A 104 9.84 13.68 11.34
N ASN A 105 8.70 13.32 11.94
CA ASN A 105 8.65 12.66 13.25
C ASN A 105 9.04 11.19 13.22
N ARG A 106 9.49 10.64 12.09
CA ARG A 106 9.90 9.23 11.91
C ARG A 106 8.82 8.22 12.29
N PHE A 107 7.55 8.63 12.34
CA PHE A 107 6.45 7.73 12.64
C PHE A 107 6.29 6.67 11.55
N LEU A 108 6.49 7.07 10.27
CA LEU A 108 6.51 6.12 9.17
C LEU A 108 7.59 5.05 9.35
N TYR A 109 8.82 5.45 9.68
CA TYR A 109 9.93 4.51 9.94
C TYR A 109 9.65 3.60 11.13
N PHE A 110 9.02 4.13 12.20
CA PHE A 110 8.58 3.30 13.32
C PHE A 110 7.59 2.21 12.88
N LEU A 111 6.61 2.55 12.03
CA LEU A 111 5.69 1.57 11.45
C LEU A 111 6.40 0.56 10.53
N LEU A 112 7.35 1.02 9.70
CA LEU A 112 8.13 0.13 8.82
C LEU A 112 8.96 -0.87 9.62
N VAL A 113 9.62 -0.42 10.69
CA VAL A 113 10.37 -1.31 11.59
C VAL A 113 9.43 -2.32 12.25
N GLY A 114 8.28 -1.87 12.75
CA GLY A 114 7.27 -2.76 13.33
C GLY A 114 6.75 -3.79 12.33
N LEU A 115 6.52 -3.40 11.08
CA LEU A 115 6.06 -4.27 10.01
C LEU A 115 7.11 -5.33 9.64
N VAL A 116 8.36 -4.91 9.44
CA VAL A 116 9.46 -5.82 9.09
C VAL A 116 9.72 -6.78 10.25
N ALA A 117 9.88 -6.27 11.47
CA ALA A 117 10.09 -7.10 12.65
C ALA A 117 8.91 -8.06 12.87
N GLY A 118 7.67 -7.58 12.75
CA GLY A 118 6.47 -8.40 12.85
C GLY A 118 6.40 -9.51 11.81
N SER A 119 6.70 -9.21 10.54
CA SER A 119 6.70 -10.21 9.45
C SER A 119 7.74 -11.32 9.67
N ILE A 120 8.91 -10.99 10.22
CA ILE A 120 9.97 -11.98 10.51
C ILE A 120 9.60 -12.80 11.74
N LEU A 121 9.14 -12.15 12.82
CA LEU A 121 8.78 -12.82 14.07
C LEU A 121 7.52 -13.69 13.96
N SER A 122 6.66 -13.41 12.98
CA SER A 122 5.46 -14.21 12.70
C SER A 122 5.78 -15.57 12.08
N VAL A 123 6.97 -15.78 11.54
CA VAL A 123 7.38 -17.06 10.94
C VAL A 123 8.06 -17.91 12.00
N ASP A 124 7.65 -19.17 12.11
CA ASP A 124 8.28 -20.09 13.06
C ASP A 124 9.76 -20.32 12.69
N ARG A 125 10.59 -20.49 13.72
CA ARG A 125 12.05 -20.57 13.54
C ARG A 125 12.48 -21.69 12.60
N GLN A 126 11.75 -22.82 12.58
CA GLN A 126 12.14 -23.97 11.79
C GLN A 126 11.83 -23.74 10.30
N THR A 127 10.61 -23.31 9.99
CA THR A 127 10.19 -22.91 8.64
C THR A 127 11.06 -21.77 8.11
N LEU A 128 11.45 -20.81 8.97
CA LEU A 128 12.35 -19.73 8.58
C LEU A 128 13.72 -20.27 8.10
N LEU A 129 14.33 -21.17 8.88
CA LEU A 129 15.63 -21.75 8.54
C LEU A 129 15.56 -22.64 7.29
N GLU A 130 14.49 -23.42 7.15
CA GLU A 130 14.24 -24.25 5.96
C GLU A 130 13.99 -23.38 4.71
N SER A 131 13.23 -22.29 4.85
CA SER A 131 12.96 -21.32 3.77
C SER A 131 14.22 -20.58 3.33
N ILE A 132 15.14 -20.26 4.26
CA ILE A 132 16.41 -19.61 3.89
C ILE A 132 17.26 -20.52 2.98
N LEU A 133 17.25 -21.82 3.21
CA LEU A 133 18.07 -22.76 2.42
C LEU A 133 17.39 -23.18 1.10
N GLY A 134 16.06 -23.34 1.10
CA GLY A 134 15.30 -23.77 -0.08
C GLY A 134 14.75 -22.63 -0.93
N LEU A 135 14.08 -21.65 -0.30
CA LEU A 135 13.28 -20.65 -1.00
C LEU A 135 14.07 -19.41 -1.41
N VAL A 136 15.04 -18.96 -0.59
CA VAL A 136 15.83 -17.75 -0.91
C VAL A 136 16.59 -17.89 -2.25
N PRO A 137 17.28 -19.01 -2.56
CA PRO A 137 17.89 -19.18 -3.87
C PRO A 137 16.88 -19.08 -5.01
N VAL A 138 15.69 -19.68 -4.85
CA VAL A 138 14.61 -19.64 -5.86
C VAL A 138 14.12 -18.22 -6.09
N ILE A 139 13.91 -17.44 -5.03
CA ILE A 139 13.52 -16.02 -5.12
C ILE A 139 14.60 -15.21 -5.84
N LEU A 140 15.89 -15.44 -5.54
CA LEU A 140 16.99 -14.74 -6.21
C LEU A 140 17.06 -15.09 -7.69
N PHE A 141 16.87 -16.36 -8.06
CA PHE A 141 16.78 -16.76 -9.47
C PHE A 141 15.58 -16.12 -10.18
N ALA A 142 14.42 -16.07 -9.51
CA ALA A 142 13.23 -15.39 -10.04
C ALA A 142 13.48 -13.89 -10.24
N LEU A 143 14.17 -13.23 -9.30
CA LEU A 143 14.53 -11.82 -9.41
C LEU A 143 15.50 -11.56 -10.57
N ILE A 144 16.52 -12.40 -10.74
CA ILE A 144 17.46 -12.32 -11.88
C ILE A 144 16.71 -12.53 -13.19
N GLY A 145 15.83 -13.53 -13.26
CA GLY A 145 15.00 -13.80 -14.44
C GLY A 145 14.07 -12.64 -14.78
N ALA A 146 13.36 -12.11 -13.78
CA ALA A 146 12.49 -10.94 -13.94
C ALA A 146 13.28 -9.70 -14.37
N THR A 147 14.48 -9.50 -13.83
CA THR A 147 15.39 -8.41 -14.24
C THR A 147 15.83 -8.57 -15.69
N ALA A 148 16.30 -9.75 -16.08
CA ALA A 148 16.77 -10.01 -17.45
C ALA A 148 15.64 -9.82 -18.47
N LEU A 149 14.48 -10.43 -18.23
CA LEU A 149 13.31 -10.28 -19.10
C LEU A 149 12.79 -8.85 -19.13
N GLY A 150 12.76 -8.18 -17.96
CA GLY A 150 12.37 -6.78 -17.84
C GLY A 150 13.26 -5.86 -18.65
N VAL A 151 14.58 -6.01 -18.56
CA VAL A 151 15.54 -5.18 -19.32
C VAL A 151 15.43 -5.44 -20.82
N ILE A 152 15.28 -6.71 -21.24
CA ILE A 152 15.06 -7.05 -22.66
C ILE A 152 13.79 -6.39 -23.19
N ALA A 153 12.69 -6.45 -22.43
CA ALA A 153 11.45 -5.77 -22.79
C ALA A 153 11.63 -4.24 -22.78
N GLY A 154 12.34 -3.69 -21.80
CA GLY A 154 12.63 -2.27 -21.69
C GLY A 154 13.39 -1.71 -22.90
N TRP A 155 14.33 -2.47 -23.47
CA TRP A 155 15.03 -2.08 -24.69
C TRP A 155 14.10 -1.95 -25.90
N VAL A 156 13.05 -2.76 -25.99
CA VAL A 156 12.04 -2.65 -27.06
C VAL A 156 11.30 -1.31 -26.97
N PHE A 157 11.14 -0.76 -25.76
CA PHE A 157 10.47 0.50 -25.49
C PHE A 157 11.44 1.66 -25.21
N GLU A 158 12.73 1.49 -25.47
CA GLU A 158 13.79 2.49 -25.23
C GLU A 158 13.83 3.02 -23.77
N VAL A 159 13.49 2.17 -22.80
CA VAL A 159 13.56 2.49 -21.37
C VAL A 159 14.93 2.11 -20.82
N ASP A 160 15.54 3.05 -20.10
CA ASP A 160 16.83 2.83 -19.44
C ASP A 160 16.80 1.61 -18.49
N PRO A 161 17.80 0.71 -18.54
CA PRO A 161 17.83 -0.50 -17.71
C PRO A 161 17.75 -0.22 -16.20
N ALA A 162 18.38 0.85 -15.71
CA ALA A 162 18.31 1.20 -14.29
C ALA A 162 16.89 1.63 -13.92
N ARG A 163 16.20 2.37 -14.80
CA ARG A 163 14.78 2.70 -14.61
C ARG A 163 13.89 1.47 -14.64
N VAL A 164 14.14 0.52 -15.55
CA VAL A 164 13.41 -0.76 -15.58
C VAL A 164 13.53 -1.49 -14.24
N VAL A 165 14.74 -1.63 -13.71
CA VAL A 165 14.97 -2.33 -12.44
C VAL A 165 14.31 -1.57 -11.29
N THR A 166 14.60 -0.28 -11.16
CA THR A 166 14.19 0.53 -10.00
C THR A 166 12.70 0.84 -9.97
N HIS A 167 12.06 1.09 -11.11
CA HIS A 167 10.68 1.55 -11.17
C HIS A 167 9.67 0.46 -11.60
N TYR A 168 10.14 -0.66 -12.14
CA TYR A 168 9.26 -1.77 -12.54
C TYR A 168 9.57 -3.05 -11.78
N VAL A 169 10.78 -3.63 -11.97
CA VAL A 169 11.09 -4.96 -11.44
C VAL A 169 11.04 -4.99 -9.91
N LEU A 170 11.69 -4.04 -9.24
CA LEU A 170 11.73 -3.98 -7.78
C LEU A 170 10.33 -3.77 -7.16
N PRO A 171 9.51 -2.80 -7.62
CA PRO A 171 8.12 -2.69 -7.19
C PRO A 171 7.29 -3.97 -7.38
N ILE A 172 7.42 -4.64 -8.53
CA ILE A 172 6.65 -5.85 -8.86
C ILE A 172 7.04 -7.04 -7.97
N MET A 173 8.35 -7.23 -7.76
CA MET A 173 8.90 -8.36 -6.99
C MET A 173 8.94 -8.08 -5.47
N GLY A 174 8.58 -6.87 -5.05
CA GLY A 174 8.57 -6.45 -3.66
C GLY A 174 7.36 -6.97 -2.87
N GLY A 175 7.31 -6.62 -1.58
CA GLY A 175 6.26 -7.06 -0.64
C GLY A 175 4.89 -6.38 -0.81
N GLY A 176 4.45 -6.11 -2.03
CA GLY A 176 3.20 -5.42 -2.32
C GLY A 176 3.20 -3.96 -1.84
N ASN A 177 2.03 -3.41 -1.53
CA ASN A 177 1.90 -1.99 -1.15
C ASN A 177 2.54 -1.68 0.22
N GLY A 178 2.07 -2.35 1.27
CA GLY A 178 2.44 -2.01 2.66
C GLY A 178 3.89 -2.34 3.02
N ALA A 179 4.39 -3.51 2.63
CA ALA A 179 5.74 -3.95 2.93
C ALA A 179 6.75 -3.70 1.80
N GLY A 180 6.28 -3.25 0.62
CA GLY A 180 7.10 -3.02 -0.56
C GLY A 180 7.10 -1.57 -1.01
N ALA A 181 6.04 -1.13 -1.69
CA ALA A 181 5.99 0.16 -2.38
C ALA A 181 6.26 1.36 -1.46
N ILE A 182 5.72 1.35 -0.23
CA ILE A 182 5.94 2.40 0.76
C ILE A 182 7.42 2.47 1.22
N PRO A 183 8.03 1.40 1.79
CA PRO A 183 9.44 1.48 2.16
C PRO A 183 10.37 1.69 0.97
N MET A 184 10.05 1.14 -0.22
CA MET A 184 10.86 1.38 -1.42
C MET A 184 10.84 2.84 -1.86
N SER A 185 9.71 3.55 -1.74
CA SER A 185 9.63 4.96 -2.08
C SER A 185 10.45 5.84 -1.14
N GLU A 186 10.49 5.49 0.15
CA GLU A 186 11.36 6.14 1.13
C GLU A 186 12.84 5.86 0.85
N ILE A 187 13.22 4.61 0.57
CA ILE A 187 14.61 4.26 0.20
C ILE A 187 15.03 5.02 -1.06
N TYR A 188 14.16 5.10 -2.06
CA TYR A 188 14.43 5.82 -3.29
C TYR A 188 14.61 7.32 -3.03
N SER A 189 13.73 7.93 -2.25
CA SER A 189 13.82 9.34 -1.86
C SER A 189 15.09 9.63 -1.08
N ASP A 190 15.44 8.79 -0.10
CA ASP A 190 16.65 8.93 0.71
C ASP A 190 17.93 8.78 -0.13
N ALA A 191 17.93 7.89 -1.12
CA ALA A 191 19.10 7.63 -1.97
C ALA A 191 19.28 8.64 -3.11
N THR A 192 18.19 9.20 -3.65
CA THR A 192 18.23 10.04 -4.86
C THR A 192 17.90 11.52 -4.60
N GLY A 193 17.24 11.83 -3.49
CA GLY A 193 16.66 13.15 -3.21
C GLY A 193 15.37 13.45 -3.99
N GLU A 194 14.87 12.51 -4.78
CA GLU A 194 13.62 12.65 -5.52
C GLU A 194 12.38 12.41 -4.65
N SER A 195 11.20 12.75 -5.16
CA SER A 195 9.94 12.63 -4.41
C SER A 195 9.52 11.18 -4.18
N SER A 196 9.47 10.75 -2.90
CA SER A 196 8.84 9.49 -2.47
C SER A 196 7.42 9.33 -3.04
N ALA A 197 6.60 10.39 -2.99
CA ALA A 197 5.23 10.34 -3.50
C ALA A 197 5.15 10.07 -5.01
N SER A 198 6.06 10.65 -5.80
CA SER A 198 6.11 10.41 -7.25
C SER A 198 6.54 8.98 -7.57
N TYR A 199 7.57 8.49 -6.89
CA TYR A 199 8.01 7.11 -7.03
C TYR A 199 6.89 6.14 -6.61
N TYR A 200 6.27 6.37 -5.46
CA TYR A 200 5.16 5.57 -4.94
C TYR A 200 4.00 5.51 -5.93
N GLY A 201 3.57 6.66 -6.49
CA GLY A 201 2.48 6.72 -7.45
C GLY A 201 2.76 5.91 -8.73
N PHE A 202 4.00 5.91 -9.20
CA PHE A 202 4.41 5.06 -10.32
C PHE A 202 4.43 3.57 -9.91
N ALA A 203 5.09 3.27 -8.80
CA ALA A 203 5.28 1.91 -8.29
C ALA A 203 3.94 1.20 -8.02
N ILE A 204 2.97 1.87 -7.37
CA ILE A 204 1.65 1.29 -7.09
C ILE A 204 0.87 1.01 -8.37
N SER A 205 1.01 1.87 -9.37
CA SER A 205 0.34 1.69 -10.67
C SER A 205 0.87 0.47 -11.40
N VAL A 206 2.20 0.32 -11.45
CA VAL A 206 2.86 -0.85 -12.06
C VAL A 206 2.52 -2.13 -11.28
N LEU A 207 2.55 -2.07 -9.95
CA LEU A 207 2.22 -3.20 -9.07
C LEU A 207 0.80 -3.71 -9.30
N THR A 208 -0.20 -2.81 -9.40
CA THR A 208 -1.59 -3.19 -9.68
C THR A 208 -1.71 -3.95 -11.00
N ILE A 209 -1.07 -3.44 -12.06
CA ILE A 209 -1.10 -4.10 -13.38
C ILE A 209 -0.41 -5.47 -13.33
N ALA A 210 0.76 -5.55 -12.70
CA ALA A 210 1.50 -6.80 -12.57
C ALA A 210 0.72 -7.83 -11.75
N ASN A 211 0.01 -7.42 -10.70
CA ASN A 211 -0.82 -8.31 -9.90
C ASN A 211 -1.96 -8.93 -10.74
N MET A 212 -2.62 -8.15 -11.59
CA MET A 212 -3.63 -8.70 -12.52
C MET A 212 -3.03 -9.73 -13.48
N ILE A 213 -1.85 -9.44 -14.05
CA ILE A 213 -1.16 -10.36 -14.94
C ILE A 213 -0.72 -11.63 -14.19
N ALA A 214 -0.25 -11.50 -12.95
CA ALA A 214 0.15 -12.63 -12.11
C ALA A 214 -1.02 -13.57 -11.81
N ILE A 215 -2.21 -13.05 -11.53
CA ILE A 215 -3.43 -13.86 -11.33
C ILE A 215 -3.77 -14.65 -12.60
N LEU A 216 -3.71 -14.00 -13.77
CA LEU A 216 -3.95 -14.66 -15.07
C LEU A 216 -2.89 -15.74 -15.36
N ALA A 217 -1.62 -15.43 -15.09
CA ALA A 217 -0.51 -16.37 -15.27
C ALA A 217 -0.63 -17.58 -14.33
N ALA A 218 -1.01 -17.37 -13.06
CA ALA A 218 -1.25 -18.45 -12.10
C ALA A 218 -2.39 -19.38 -12.56
N SER A 219 -3.49 -18.80 -13.07
CA SER A 219 -4.60 -19.57 -13.63
C SER A 219 -4.16 -20.40 -14.85
N ALA A 220 -3.35 -19.81 -15.74
CA ALA A 220 -2.80 -20.52 -16.90
C ALA A 220 -1.82 -21.63 -16.50
N LEU A 221 -0.94 -21.38 -15.52
CA LEU A 221 0.00 -22.38 -15.00
C LEU A 221 -0.72 -23.56 -14.35
N ASN A 222 -1.83 -23.33 -13.62
CA ASN A 222 -2.64 -24.41 -13.07
C ASN A 222 -3.17 -25.34 -14.18
N GLN A 223 -3.74 -24.77 -15.25
CA GLN A 223 -4.23 -25.55 -16.40
C GLN A 223 -3.10 -26.33 -17.10
N ILE A 224 -1.91 -25.74 -17.21
CA ILE A 224 -0.74 -26.43 -17.77
C ILE A 224 -0.33 -27.61 -16.87
N GLY A 225 -0.34 -27.43 -15.55
CA GLY A 225 -0.03 -28.50 -14.59
C GLY A 225 -1.02 -29.67 -14.66
N GLU A 226 -2.31 -29.40 -14.85
CA GLU A 226 -3.32 -30.44 -15.07
C GLU A 226 -3.08 -31.23 -16.37
N LYS A 227 -2.64 -30.53 -17.43
CA LYS A 227 -2.36 -31.16 -18.73
C LYS A 227 -1.03 -31.91 -18.76
N PHE A 228 -0.04 -31.46 -18.00
CA PHE A 228 1.29 -32.05 -17.91
C PHE A 228 1.62 -32.40 -16.44
N PRO A 229 1.18 -33.58 -15.95
CA PRO A 229 1.33 -33.99 -14.56
C PRO A 229 2.78 -34.02 -14.05
N SER A 230 3.77 -34.13 -14.93
CA SER A 230 5.20 -34.10 -14.56
C SER A 230 5.70 -32.73 -14.11
N LEU A 231 4.96 -31.66 -14.36
CA LEU A 231 5.33 -30.27 -14.01
C LEU A 231 4.59 -29.77 -12.76
N THR A 232 3.76 -30.59 -12.12
CA THR A 232 2.96 -30.21 -10.95
C THR A 232 3.26 -31.11 -9.75
N GLY A 233 3.35 -30.50 -8.57
CA GLY A 233 3.39 -31.20 -7.27
C GLY A 233 2.00 -31.39 -6.65
N HIS A 234 0.92 -31.04 -7.36
CA HIS A 234 -0.47 -31.08 -6.86
C HIS A 234 -0.67 -30.35 -5.52
N GLY A 235 -0.07 -29.17 -5.37
CA GLY A 235 -0.18 -28.36 -4.16
C GLY A 235 0.93 -28.60 -3.13
N GLN A 236 1.96 -29.37 -3.50
CA GLN A 236 3.24 -29.49 -2.80
C GLN A 236 4.36 -28.80 -3.58
#